data_AF-A0A524CT61-F1
#
_entry.id   AF-A0A524CT61-F1
#
_cell.length_a   1.000
_cell.length_b   1.000
_cell.length_c   1.000
_cell.angle_alpha   90.00
_cell.angle_beta   90.00
_cell.angle_gamma   90.00
#
_symmetry.space_group_name_H-M   'P 1'
#
loop_
_entity.id
_entity.type
_entity.pdbx_description
1 polymer ?
#
loop_
_entity_poly.entity_id
_entity_poly.type
_entity_poly.pdbx_seq_one_letter_code
_entity_poly.pdbx_strand_id
1 'polypeptide(L)'
;LMIERGMSGCPVIDDDGELVGVITKIELADLIKKFTDVKVKDLMTSEDLLLVNPVERLIKARSDMLTAGYSGLPVTDGKRVLGLLTQKMVAEAMARFSVEVPDKYRANQVRLLRVVDAMAQQPPMVEPDNSIAEAAAIMIDNGLNTLPVVVEGNAIVGIISNTDFARFVANKFKVPVEKEQEN
;
A
#
# COMPACT_ATOMS: atom_id res chain seq x y z
N LEU A 1 -8.74 -15.00 -5.22
CA LEU A 1 -7.83 -14.49 -6.29
C LEU A 1 -6.82 -13.43 -5.82
N MET A 2 -7.18 -12.13 -5.68
CA MET A 2 -6.18 -11.07 -5.40
C MET A 2 -5.40 -11.30 -4.09
N ILE A 3 -6.09 -11.72 -3.03
CA ILE A 3 -5.46 -12.03 -1.74
C ILE A 3 -4.58 -13.29 -1.84
N GLU A 4 -5.17 -14.40 -2.28
CA GLU A 4 -4.51 -15.72 -2.32
C GLU A 4 -3.29 -15.76 -3.24
N ARG A 5 -3.34 -15.03 -4.37
CA ARG A 5 -2.26 -15.01 -5.37
C ARG A 5 -1.36 -13.76 -5.27
N GLY A 6 -1.55 -12.92 -4.26
CA GLY A 6 -0.76 -11.70 -4.07
C GLY A 6 -0.88 -10.69 -5.23
N MET A 7 -1.98 -10.71 -5.97
CA MET A 7 -2.19 -9.82 -7.12
C MET A 7 -2.72 -8.45 -6.66
N SER A 8 -2.23 -7.38 -7.28
CA SER A 8 -2.69 -6.00 -7.05
C SER A 8 -3.95 -5.65 -7.86
N GLY A 9 -4.21 -6.39 -8.92
CA GLY A 9 -5.40 -6.30 -9.75
C GLY A 9 -5.55 -7.53 -10.64
N CYS A 10 -6.73 -7.66 -11.26
CA CYS A 10 -7.08 -8.73 -12.17
C CYS A 10 -7.64 -8.12 -13.47
N PRO A 11 -7.19 -8.55 -14.65
CA PRO A 11 -7.93 -8.28 -15.88
C PRO A 11 -9.29 -9.00 -15.82
N VAL A 12 -10.29 -8.38 -16.43
CA VAL A 12 -11.64 -8.93 -16.61
C VAL A 12 -11.80 -9.24 -18.08
N ILE A 13 -12.14 -10.49 -18.39
CA ILE A 13 -12.40 -10.97 -19.76
C ILE A 13 -13.87 -11.34 -19.89
N ASP A 14 -14.43 -11.22 -21.09
CA ASP A 14 -15.76 -11.74 -21.42
C ASP A 14 -15.70 -13.24 -21.81
N ASP A 15 -16.85 -13.80 -22.17
CA ASP A 15 -17.01 -15.21 -22.53
C ASP A 15 -16.26 -15.58 -23.82
N ASP A 16 -15.99 -14.61 -24.69
CA ASP A 16 -15.21 -14.78 -25.92
C ASP A 16 -13.69 -14.68 -25.66
N GLY A 17 -13.30 -14.36 -24.42
CA GLY A 17 -11.91 -14.24 -23.97
C GLY A 17 -11.29 -12.85 -24.21
N GLU A 18 -12.10 -11.86 -24.62
CA GLU A 18 -11.63 -10.51 -24.90
C GLU A 18 -11.51 -9.70 -23.61
N LEU A 19 -10.48 -8.85 -23.52
CA LEU A 19 -10.25 -7.99 -22.37
C LEU A 19 -11.28 -6.85 -22.33
N VAL A 20 -12.14 -6.86 -21.31
CA VAL A 20 -13.19 -5.85 -21.13
C VAL A 20 -12.91 -4.86 -20.00
N GLY A 21 -11.93 -5.14 -19.14
CA GLY A 21 -11.55 -4.20 -18.09
C GLY A 21 -10.47 -4.71 -17.14
N VAL A 22 -10.24 -3.93 -16.08
CA VAL A 22 -9.36 -4.28 -14.96
C VAL A 22 -10.09 -3.95 -13.67
N ILE A 23 -9.98 -4.85 -12.70
CA ILE A 23 -10.36 -4.60 -11.31
C ILE A 23 -9.11 -4.59 -10.46
N THR A 24 -9.00 -3.64 -9.54
CA THR A 24 -7.89 -3.54 -8.59
C THR A 24 -8.41 -3.52 -7.16
N LYS A 25 -7.50 -3.41 -6.19
CA LYS A 25 -7.90 -3.20 -4.78
C LYS A 25 -8.45 -1.78 -4.52
N ILE A 26 -8.31 -0.84 -5.47
CA ILE A 26 -8.81 0.53 -5.32
C ILE A 26 -10.33 0.54 -5.30
N GLU A 27 -10.97 -0.25 -6.17
CA GLU A 27 -12.43 -0.37 -6.21
C GLU A 27 -12.99 -0.96 -4.90
N LEU A 28 -12.19 -1.78 -4.21
CA LEU A 28 -12.56 -2.30 -2.89
C LEU A 28 -12.56 -1.21 -1.82
N ALA A 29 -11.68 -0.21 -1.92
CA ALA A 29 -11.66 0.91 -0.98
C ALA A 29 -12.97 1.72 -1.03
N ASP A 30 -13.60 1.88 -2.20
CA ASP A 30 -14.89 2.56 -2.29
C ASP A 30 -16.02 1.74 -1.64
N LEU A 31 -15.97 0.40 -1.76
CA LEU A 31 -16.88 -0.49 -1.03
C LEU A 31 -16.70 -0.36 0.50
N ILE A 32 -15.48 -0.14 0.98
CA ILE A 32 -15.17 0.00 2.41
C ILE A 32 -15.86 1.21 3.05
N LYS A 33 -16.13 2.27 2.28
CA LYS A 33 -16.79 3.49 2.78
C LYS A 33 -18.19 3.22 3.37
N LYS A 34 -18.78 2.06 3.10
CA LYS A 34 -20.06 1.61 3.68
C LYS A 34 -19.94 1.08 5.12
N PHE A 35 -18.73 0.88 5.65
CA PHE A 35 -18.48 0.30 6.97
C PHE A 35 -17.95 1.36 7.95
N THR A 36 -18.86 2.16 8.51
CA THR A 36 -18.53 3.24 9.45
C THR A 36 -18.25 2.76 10.87
N ASP A 37 -18.75 1.59 11.24
CA ASP A 37 -18.68 1.09 12.63
C ASP A 37 -17.43 0.25 12.92
N VAL A 38 -16.69 -0.14 11.88
CA VAL A 38 -15.47 -0.95 12.01
C VAL A 38 -14.27 -0.03 12.18
N LYS A 39 -13.44 -0.29 13.20
CA LYS A 39 -12.31 0.58 13.54
C LYS A 39 -11.03 0.15 12.83
N VAL A 40 -10.14 1.11 12.61
CA VAL A 40 -8.82 0.86 12.01
C VAL A 40 -8.05 -0.18 12.81
N LYS A 41 -8.08 -0.12 14.14
CA LYS A 41 -7.40 -1.08 15.02
C LYS A 41 -7.85 -2.53 14.86
N ASP A 42 -9.06 -2.75 14.36
CA ASP A 42 -9.61 -4.09 14.18
C ASP A 42 -9.06 -4.78 12.91
N LEU A 43 -8.47 -4.00 12.00
CA LEU A 43 -7.95 -4.48 10.70
C LEU A 43 -6.46 -4.22 10.50
N MET A 44 -5.89 -3.20 11.15
CA MET A 44 -4.52 -2.78 10.91
C MET A 44 -3.52 -3.90 11.22
N THR A 45 -2.40 -3.90 10.50
CA THR A 45 -1.22 -4.65 10.92
C THR A 45 -0.52 -3.85 12.03
N SER A 46 -0.36 -4.44 13.21
CA SER A 46 0.27 -3.79 14.38
C SER A 46 1.58 -4.46 14.84
N GLU A 47 1.88 -5.64 14.32
CA GLU A 47 3.07 -6.43 14.65
C GLU A 47 3.99 -6.53 13.44
N ASP A 48 5.29 -6.74 13.67
CA ASP A 48 6.32 -6.89 12.62
C ASP A 48 6.26 -5.80 11.53
N LEU A 49 6.05 -4.55 11.96
CA LEU A 49 5.95 -3.41 11.06
C LEU A 49 7.26 -3.22 10.30
N LEU A 50 7.19 -3.25 8.96
CA LEU A 50 8.31 -2.87 8.13
C LEU A 50 8.38 -1.34 8.03
N LEU A 51 9.35 -0.76 8.74
CA LEU A 51 9.60 0.68 8.80
C LEU A 51 10.93 1.00 8.12
N VAL A 52 11.02 2.17 7.50
CA VAL A 52 12.28 2.67 6.90
C VAL A 52 12.68 3.99 7.53
N ASN A 53 13.97 4.32 7.51
CA ASN A 53 14.46 5.63 7.98
C ASN A 53 14.83 6.54 6.81
N PRO A 54 14.83 7.87 6.97
CA PRO A 54 15.01 8.80 5.85
C PRO A 54 16.40 8.75 5.19
N VAL A 55 17.43 8.31 5.92
CA VAL A 55 18.82 8.27 5.42
C VAL A 55 19.18 6.94 4.77
N GLU A 56 18.33 5.93 4.90
CA GLU A 56 18.49 4.62 4.29
C GLU A 56 18.48 4.69 2.77
N ARG A 57 19.18 3.74 2.12
CA ARG A 57 19.22 3.64 0.66
C ARG A 57 17.86 3.26 0.09
N LEU A 58 17.42 4.00 -0.91
CA LEU A 58 16.14 3.77 -1.59
C LEU A 58 16.06 2.37 -2.21
N ILE A 59 17.18 1.86 -2.72
CA ILE A 59 17.25 0.50 -3.28
C ILE A 59 17.01 -0.60 -2.24
N LYS A 60 17.45 -0.38 -0.99
CA LYS A 60 17.19 -1.33 0.10
C LYS A 60 15.72 -1.29 0.49
N ALA A 61 15.16 -0.08 0.71
CA ALA A 61 13.74 0.09 0.98
C ALA A 61 12.86 -0.54 -0.12
N ARG A 62 13.23 -0.39 -1.41
CA ARG A 62 12.55 -1.05 -2.52
C ARG A 62 12.64 -2.58 -2.44
N SER A 63 13.81 -3.13 -2.13
CA SER A 63 14.01 -4.58 -2.00
C SER A 63 13.14 -5.15 -0.87
N ASP A 64 13.14 -4.49 0.29
CA ASP A 64 12.37 -4.91 1.45
C ASP A 64 10.86 -4.83 1.16
N MET A 65 10.43 -3.74 0.52
CA MET A 65 9.06 -3.52 0.07
C MET A 65 8.56 -4.64 -0.86
N LEU A 66 9.35 -5.02 -1.87
CA LEU A 66 9.01 -6.09 -2.81
C LEU A 66 8.99 -7.47 -2.14
N THR A 67 9.94 -7.72 -1.24
CA THR A 67 10.06 -9.01 -0.53
C THR A 67 8.89 -9.21 0.44
N ALA A 68 8.51 -8.17 1.16
CA ALA A 68 7.39 -8.21 2.10
C ALA A 68 6.00 -8.08 1.40
N GLY A 69 5.97 -7.74 0.11
CA GLY A 69 4.72 -7.51 -0.62
C GLY A 69 3.98 -6.24 -0.21
N TYR A 70 4.65 -5.30 0.46
CA TYR A 70 4.07 -4.02 0.85
C TYR A 70 4.11 -3.02 -0.30
N SER A 71 3.08 -2.17 -0.38
CA SER A 71 2.97 -1.15 -1.43
C SER A 71 3.36 0.25 -0.94
N GLY A 72 3.44 0.43 0.38
CA GLY A 72 3.91 1.62 1.05
C GLY A 72 4.53 1.30 2.40
N LEU A 73 5.54 2.08 2.81
CA LEU A 73 6.27 1.93 4.06
C LEU A 73 6.28 3.27 4.81
N PRO A 74 5.89 3.31 6.10
CA PRO A 74 6.11 4.49 6.92
C PRO A 74 7.60 4.80 7.03
N VAL A 75 7.95 6.07 6.86
CA VAL A 75 9.30 6.58 7.11
C VAL A 75 9.33 7.17 8.51
N THR A 76 10.23 6.69 9.38
CA THR A 76 10.26 7.07 10.79
C THR A 76 11.65 7.49 11.27
N ASP A 77 11.70 8.20 12.41
CA ASP A 77 12.93 8.41 13.20
C ASP A 77 13.17 7.28 14.23
N GLY A 78 12.48 6.14 14.08
CA GLY A 78 12.46 5.04 15.04
C GLY A 78 11.36 5.14 16.10
N LYS A 79 10.68 6.29 16.23
CA LYS A 79 9.50 6.44 17.10
C LYS A 79 8.32 7.06 16.38
N ARG A 80 8.56 8.11 15.60
CA ARG A 80 7.52 8.94 14.98
C ARG A 80 7.55 8.83 13.48
N VAL A 81 6.36 8.92 12.88
CA VAL A 81 6.21 9.01 11.43
C VAL A 81 6.66 10.38 10.96
N LEU A 82 7.64 10.39 10.06
CA LEU A 82 8.14 11.57 9.36
C LEU A 82 7.58 11.66 7.93
N GLY A 83 7.30 10.49 7.33
CA GLY A 83 6.98 10.38 5.92
C GLY A 83 6.29 9.07 5.55
N LEU A 84 5.92 8.95 4.29
CA LEU A 84 5.45 7.72 3.67
C LEU A 84 6.21 7.51 2.36
N LEU A 85 6.71 6.30 2.13
CA LEU A 85 7.34 5.91 0.88
C LEU A 85 6.48 4.86 0.18
N THR A 86 6.05 5.12 -1.06
CA THR A 86 5.25 4.17 -1.86
C THR A 86 6.02 3.62 -3.06
N GLN A 87 5.57 2.50 -3.63
CA GLN A 87 6.13 1.96 -4.88
C GLN A 87 6.13 2.99 -6.01
N LYS A 88 5.06 3.80 -6.12
CA LYS A 88 4.95 4.88 -7.10
C LYS A 88 6.04 5.93 -6.91
N MET A 89 6.27 6.38 -5.68
CA MET A 89 7.32 7.36 -5.35
C MET A 89 8.72 6.83 -5.66
N VAL A 90 8.98 5.56 -5.34
CA VAL A 90 10.24 4.89 -5.69
C VAL A 90 10.44 4.88 -7.21
N ALA A 91 9.41 4.48 -7.97
CA ALA A 91 9.47 4.42 -9.43
C ALA A 91 9.71 5.81 -10.04
N GLU A 92 8.99 6.83 -9.58
CA GLU A 92 9.14 8.21 -10.03
C GLU A 92 10.54 8.77 -9.72
N ALA A 93 11.07 8.52 -8.52
CA ALA A 93 12.43 8.92 -8.16
C ALA A 93 13.48 8.26 -9.05
N MET A 94 13.33 6.96 -9.35
CA MET A 94 14.23 6.26 -10.27
C MET A 94 14.11 6.76 -11.71
N ALA A 95 12.90 7.11 -12.17
CA ALA A 95 12.67 7.62 -13.51
C ALA A 95 13.31 9.01 -13.71
N ARG A 96 13.10 9.95 -12.77
CA ARG A 96 13.72 11.28 -12.82
C ARG A 96 15.24 11.20 -12.95
N PHE A 97 15.87 10.36 -12.12
CA PHE A 97 17.32 10.16 -12.15
C PHE A 97 17.82 9.47 -13.42
N SER A 98 17.01 8.61 -14.04
CA SER A 98 17.37 7.98 -15.32
C SER A 98 17.42 9.01 -16.45
N VAL A 99 16.58 10.05 -16.41
CA VAL A 99 16.54 11.10 -17.44
C VAL A 99 17.69 12.11 -17.26
N GLU A 100 18.00 12.49 -16.02
CA GLU A 100 18.98 13.55 -15.71
C GLU A 100 20.45 13.11 -15.84
N VAL A 101 20.71 11.80 -15.76
CA VAL A 101 22.08 11.26 -15.71
C VAL A 101 22.47 10.61 -17.05
N PRO A 102 23.59 11.04 -17.70
CA PRO A 102 24.12 10.38 -18.88
C PRO A 102 24.39 8.90 -18.64
N ASP A 103 24.16 8.06 -19.66
CA ASP A 103 24.22 6.58 -19.59
C ASP A 103 25.43 6.02 -18.82
N LYS A 104 26.60 6.65 -18.99
CA LYS A 104 27.86 6.24 -18.37
C LYS A 104 27.85 6.27 -16.84
N TYR A 105 26.95 7.02 -16.20
CA TYR A 105 26.89 7.20 -14.74
C TYR A 105 25.63 6.64 -14.07
N ARG A 106 24.65 6.15 -14.87
CA ARG A 106 23.33 5.72 -14.38
C ARG A 106 23.39 4.64 -13.29
N ALA A 107 24.17 3.57 -13.52
CA ALA A 107 24.22 2.42 -12.61
C ALA A 107 24.82 2.76 -11.22
N ASN A 108 25.75 3.71 -11.15
CA ASN A 108 26.42 4.07 -9.90
C ASN A 108 25.64 5.11 -9.08
N GLN A 109 24.86 5.99 -9.73
CA GLN A 109 24.17 7.08 -9.04
C GLN A 109 22.78 6.72 -8.51
N VAL A 110 22.02 5.82 -9.17
CA VAL A 110 20.75 5.32 -8.61
C VAL A 110 20.97 4.65 -7.24
N ARG A 111 22.15 4.05 -7.01
CA ARG A 111 22.54 3.46 -5.73
C ARG A 111 22.74 4.49 -4.62
N LEU A 112 22.88 5.77 -4.96
CA LEU A 112 23.10 6.85 -3.99
C LEU A 112 21.80 7.44 -3.45
N LEU A 113 20.66 7.20 -4.11
CA LEU A 113 19.36 7.64 -3.65
C LEU A 113 19.04 7.13 -2.25
N ARG A 114 18.47 8.02 -1.45
CA ARG A 114 17.96 7.74 -0.11
C ARG A 114 16.44 7.83 -0.08
N VAL A 115 15.84 7.31 0.97
CA VAL A 115 14.38 7.37 1.20
C VAL A 115 13.88 8.81 1.18
N VAL A 116 14.60 9.74 1.82
CA VAL A 116 14.23 11.17 1.88
C VAL A 116 14.15 11.83 0.49
N ASP A 117 14.85 11.32 -0.51
CA ASP A 117 14.85 11.86 -1.87
C ASP A 117 13.56 11.51 -2.65
N ALA A 118 12.74 10.60 -2.12
CA ALA A 118 11.55 10.07 -2.78
C ALA A 118 10.26 10.14 -1.93
N MET A 119 10.37 10.10 -0.60
CA MET A 119 9.22 10.01 0.30
C MET A 119 8.29 11.23 0.22
N ALA A 120 7.00 11.03 0.49
CA ALA A 120 6.11 12.12 0.88
C ALA A 120 6.41 12.52 2.33
N GLN A 121 6.58 13.82 2.56
CA GLN A 121 6.72 14.37 3.91
C GLN A 121 5.32 14.62 4.49
N GLN A 122 5.16 14.42 5.80
CA GLN A 122 3.89 14.66 6.51
C GLN A 122 2.67 14.04 5.81
N PRO A 123 2.69 12.71 5.56
CA PRO A 123 1.58 12.04 4.90
C PRO A 123 0.30 12.12 5.74
N PRO A 124 -0.88 11.94 5.12
CA PRO A 124 -2.08 11.62 5.88
C PRO A 124 -1.83 10.41 6.77
N MET A 125 -2.33 10.49 8.01
CA MET A 125 -2.25 9.45 9.03
C MET A 125 -3.65 9.23 9.61
N VAL A 126 -3.86 8.06 10.21
CA VAL A 126 -5.09 7.74 10.93
C VAL A 126 -4.75 7.24 12.33
N GLU A 127 -5.73 7.30 13.22
CA GLU A 127 -5.66 6.77 14.58
C GLU A 127 -6.38 5.43 14.70
N PRO A 128 -6.05 4.60 15.71
CA PRO A 128 -6.68 3.30 15.94
C PRO A 128 -8.22 3.32 15.99
N ASP A 129 -8.80 4.42 16.50
CA ASP A 129 -10.24 4.57 16.70
C ASP A 129 -10.98 5.26 15.53
N ASN A 130 -10.26 5.71 14.50
CA ASN A 130 -10.88 6.11 13.23
C ASN A 130 -11.64 4.93 12.61
N SER A 131 -12.65 5.22 11.80
CA SER A 131 -13.33 4.17 11.04
C SER A 131 -12.51 3.74 9.83
N ILE A 132 -12.68 2.50 9.38
CA ILE A 132 -12.05 2.04 8.13
C ILE A 132 -12.62 2.78 6.91
N ALA A 133 -13.84 3.31 7.00
CA ALA A 133 -14.44 4.17 5.99
C ALA A 133 -13.69 5.51 5.85
N GLU A 134 -13.33 6.15 6.98
CA GLU A 134 -12.48 7.35 7.00
C GLU A 134 -11.10 7.06 6.39
N ALA A 135 -10.46 5.96 6.79
CA ALA A 135 -9.17 5.56 6.23
C ALA A 135 -9.24 5.31 4.72
N ALA A 136 -10.30 4.66 4.23
CA ALA A 136 -10.52 4.42 2.81
C ALA A 136 -10.74 5.72 2.02
N ALA A 137 -11.51 6.67 2.58
CA ALA A 137 -11.70 7.98 1.97
C ALA A 137 -10.38 8.74 1.84
N ILE A 138 -9.58 8.80 2.91
CA ILE A 138 -8.26 9.44 2.89
C ILE A 138 -7.35 8.78 1.84
N MET A 139 -7.35 7.46 1.74
CA MET A 139 -6.57 6.74 0.72
C MET A 139 -6.99 7.15 -0.70
N ILE A 140 -8.29 7.14 -1.01
CA ILE A 140 -8.82 7.51 -2.33
C ILE A 140 -8.49 8.96 -2.67
N ASP A 141 -8.79 9.88 -1.76
CA ASP A 141 -8.65 11.32 -1.98
C ASP A 141 -7.18 11.74 -2.21
N ASN A 142 -6.24 10.98 -1.64
CA ASN A 142 -4.81 11.24 -1.77
C ASN A 142 -4.11 10.33 -2.79
N GLY A 143 -4.83 9.43 -3.46
CA GLY A 143 -4.25 8.43 -4.37
C GLY A 143 -3.25 7.50 -3.67
N LEU A 144 -3.48 7.20 -2.40
CA LEU A 144 -2.68 6.31 -1.56
C LEU A 144 -3.34 4.93 -1.46
N ASN A 145 -2.55 3.92 -1.13
CA ASN A 145 -3.02 2.55 -0.91
C ASN A 145 -2.66 2.03 0.49
N THR A 146 -2.02 2.86 1.29
CA THR A 146 -1.50 2.54 2.62
C THR A 146 -1.42 3.83 3.44
N LEU A 147 -1.81 3.74 4.70
CA LEU A 147 -1.74 4.82 5.67
C LEU A 147 -1.01 4.33 6.94
N PRO A 148 -0.11 5.15 7.51
CA PRO A 148 0.39 4.93 8.86
C PRO A 148 -0.73 5.10 9.88
N VAL A 149 -0.78 4.20 10.86
CA VAL A 149 -1.64 4.32 12.03
C VAL A 149 -0.80 4.82 13.20
N VAL A 150 -1.19 5.94 13.77
CA VAL A 150 -0.40 6.64 14.80
C VAL A 150 -1.22 6.96 16.04
N VAL A 151 -0.53 7.26 17.13
CA VAL A 151 -1.09 7.85 18.35
C VAL A 151 -0.40 9.19 18.64
N GLU A 152 -0.62 9.74 19.84
CA GLU A 152 -0.08 11.04 20.27
C GLU A 152 1.41 11.22 19.90
N GLY A 153 1.74 12.39 19.35
CA GLY A 153 3.09 12.71 18.91
C GLY A 153 3.53 12.01 17.62
N ASN A 154 2.59 11.52 16.81
CA ASN A 154 2.82 10.74 15.57
C ASN A 154 3.56 9.42 15.81
N ALA A 155 3.45 8.85 17.01
CA ALA A 155 4.07 7.58 17.32
C ALA A 155 3.39 6.45 16.52
N ILE A 156 4.15 5.69 15.75
CA ILE A 156 3.63 4.61 14.90
C ILE A 156 3.15 3.44 15.77
N VAL A 157 1.92 2.96 15.51
CA VAL A 157 1.34 1.78 16.18
C VAL A 157 0.82 0.74 15.20
N GLY A 158 0.72 1.08 13.91
CA GLY A 158 0.30 0.12 12.89
C GLY A 158 0.32 0.69 11.48
N ILE A 159 -0.09 -0.15 10.54
CA ILE A 159 -0.24 0.19 9.12
C ILE A 159 -1.57 -0.37 8.67
N ILE A 160 -2.34 0.41 7.92
CA ILE A 160 -3.56 -0.05 7.25
C ILE A 160 -3.45 0.18 5.74
N SER A 161 -3.92 -0.78 4.94
CA SER A 161 -3.76 -0.79 3.49
C SER A 161 -4.99 -1.34 2.77
N ASN A 162 -5.03 -1.13 1.45
CA ASN A 162 -6.03 -1.76 0.58
C ASN A 162 -5.99 -3.30 0.61
N THR A 163 -4.89 -3.92 1.04
CA THR A 163 -4.83 -5.37 1.22
C THR A 163 -5.64 -5.79 2.45
N ASP A 164 -5.65 -5.00 3.52
CA ASP A 164 -6.45 -5.28 4.72
C ASP A 164 -7.94 -5.13 4.42
N PHE A 165 -8.30 -4.09 3.66
CA PHE A 165 -9.65 -3.91 3.11
C PHE A 165 -10.09 -5.08 2.24
N ALA A 166 -9.24 -5.54 1.34
CA ALA A 166 -9.54 -6.68 0.47
C ALA A 166 -9.73 -7.98 1.29
N ARG A 167 -8.94 -8.21 2.34
CA ARG A 167 -9.13 -9.35 3.26
C ARG A 167 -10.46 -9.23 4.01
N PHE A 168 -10.79 -8.05 4.50
CA PHE A 168 -12.05 -7.80 5.21
C PHE A 168 -13.27 -8.09 4.32
N VAL A 169 -13.29 -7.57 3.09
CA VAL A 169 -14.36 -7.83 2.12
C VAL A 169 -14.46 -9.32 1.80
N ALA A 170 -13.33 -9.98 1.50
CA ALA A 170 -13.32 -11.41 1.19
C ALA A 170 -13.90 -12.28 2.33
N ASN A 171 -13.61 -11.92 3.58
CA ASN A 171 -14.13 -12.65 4.75
C ASN A 171 -15.62 -12.36 5.02
N LYS A 172 -16.10 -11.16 4.72
CA LYS A 172 -17.48 -10.73 4.98
C LYS A 172 -18.47 -11.21 3.91
N PHE A 173 -18.03 -11.30 2.66
CA PHE A 173 -18.86 -11.69 1.51
C PHE A 173 -18.47 -13.07 0.97
N LYS A 174 -18.28 -14.07 1.84
CA LYS A 174 -18.00 -15.45 1.40
C LYS A 174 -18.98 -15.82 0.27
N VAL A 175 -18.45 -15.94 -0.94
CA VAL A 175 -19.22 -16.32 -2.13
C VAL A 175 -19.69 -17.76 -1.92
N PRO A 176 -20.98 -18.09 -2.13
CA PRO A 176 -21.42 -19.47 -2.17
C PRO A 176 -20.57 -20.21 -3.20
N VAL A 177 -19.81 -21.21 -2.74
CA VAL A 177 -19.12 -22.10 -3.67
C VAL A 177 -20.23 -22.91 -4.33
N GLU A 178 -20.49 -22.69 -5.62
CA GLU A 178 -21.29 -23.63 -6.39
C GLU A 178 -20.60 -24.99 -6.28
N LYS A 179 -21.29 -25.96 -5.66
CA LYS A 179 -20.78 -27.33 -5.63
C LYS A 179 -20.66 -27.77 -7.08
N GLU A 180 -19.43 -28.06 -7.51
CA GLU A 180 -19.21 -28.83 -8.73
C GLU A 180 -20.13 -30.06 -8.66
N GLN A 181 -21.03 -30.17 -9.63
CA GLN A 181 -21.82 -31.38 -9.81
C GLN A 181 -20.83 -32.48 -10.17
N GLU A 182 -20.57 -33.38 -9.22
CA GLU A 182 -19.96 -34.68 -9.51
C GLU A 182 -20.82 -35.37 -10.57
N ASN A 183 -20.28 -35.49 -11.78
CA ASN A 183 -20.75 -36.40 -12.83
C ASN A 183 -19.77 -37.57 -12.93
#